data_AF-A0A3M7HQ24-F1
#
_entry.id   AF-A0A3M7HQ24-F1
#
_cell.length_a   1.000
_cell.length_b   1.000
_cell.length_c   1.000
_cell.angle_alpha   90.00
_cell.angle_beta   90.00
_cell.angle_gamma   90.00
#
_symmetry.space_group_name_H-M   'P 1'
#
loop_
_entity.id
_entity.type
_entity.pdbx_description
1 polymer ?
#
loop_
_entity_poly.entity_id
_entity_poly.type
_entity_poly.pdbx_seq_one_letter_code
_entity_poly.pdbx_strand_id
1 'polypeptide(L)'
;MLDPVENVEHVEKTVLYHYTYNWPMTDPASGKPKKTQAVILGLGSMFNHSTEDQNVGWKRDLENGLVVYRALRDVKEGEELCISYGDHLTFVDADAPSQKEEEVEAPEDLLTKFEIA
;
A
#
# COMPACT_ATOMS: atom_id res chain seq x y z
N MET A 1 11.09 16.00 1.71
CA MET A 1 9.64 16.30 1.63
C MET A 1 9.36 16.90 0.27
N LEU A 2 8.20 16.63 -0.29
CA LEU A 2 7.75 17.21 -1.55
C LEU A 2 6.93 18.47 -1.26
N ASP A 3 7.04 19.49 -2.11
CA ASP A 3 6.16 20.65 -2.04
C ASP A 3 4.72 20.23 -2.38
N PRO A 4 3.69 20.66 -1.63
CA PRO A 4 2.32 20.23 -1.87
C PRO A 4 1.74 20.61 -3.24
N VAL A 5 2.14 21.75 -3.82
CA VAL A 5 1.65 22.19 -5.14
C VAL A 5 2.32 21.35 -6.21
N GLU A 6 3.65 21.26 -6.18
CA GLU A 6 4.43 20.45 -7.12
C GLU A 6 4.05 18.96 -7.06
N ASN A 7 3.71 18.44 -5.88
CA ASN A 7 3.27 17.05 -5.71
C ASN A 7 2.01 16.76 -6.54
N VAL A 8 1.01 17.63 -6.46
CA VAL A 8 -0.26 17.50 -7.20
C VAL A 8 -0.06 17.76 -8.68
N GLU A 9 0.72 18.78 -9.03
CA GLU A 9 0.90 19.18 -10.43
C GLU A 9 1.76 18.19 -11.21
N HIS A 10 2.72 17.52 -10.55
CA HIS A 10 3.72 16.71 -11.22
C HIS A 10 3.86 15.29 -10.64
N VAL A 11 4.17 15.15 -9.35
CA VAL A 11 4.61 13.85 -8.79
C VAL A 11 3.50 12.80 -8.84
N GLU A 12 2.27 13.17 -8.49
CA GLU A 12 1.07 12.30 -8.51
C GLU A 12 0.80 11.66 -9.88
N LYS A 13 1.32 12.27 -10.95
CA LYS A 13 1.15 11.81 -12.33
C LYS A 13 2.28 10.89 -12.80
N THR A 14 3.16 10.49 -11.89
CA THR A 14 4.34 9.66 -12.20
C THR A 14 4.37 8.41 -11.32
N VAL A 15 5.18 7.43 -11.75
CA VAL A 15 5.41 6.19 -10.98
C VAL A 15 6.01 6.45 -9.60
N LEU A 16 6.63 7.62 -9.36
CA LEU A 16 7.19 7.97 -8.07
C LEU A 16 6.11 8.04 -6.98
N TYR A 17 4.89 8.38 -7.35
CA TYR A 17 3.78 8.53 -6.41
C TYR A 17 3.49 7.24 -5.63
N HIS A 18 3.67 6.08 -6.27
CA HIS A 18 3.47 4.76 -5.66
C HIS A 18 4.41 4.46 -4.49
N TYR A 19 5.47 5.25 -4.32
CA TYR A 19 6.50 5.06 -3.30
C TYR A 19 6.52 6.21 -2.27
N THR A 20 5.56 7.13 -2.34
CA THR A 20 5.48 8.26 -1.43
C THR A 20 4.71 7.95 -0.15
N TYR A 21 5.13 8.58 0.93
CA TYR A 21 4.53 8.47 2.25
C TYR A 21 3.89 9.79 2.65
N ASN A 22 2.70 9.70 3.25
CA ASN A 22 2.06 10.84 3.91
C ASN A 22 2.99 11.42 4.98
N TRP A 23 3.39 12.67 4.80
CA TRP A 23 4.30 13.37 5.70
C TRP A 23 3.62 14.61 6.30
N PRO A 24 3.66 14.80 7.64
CA PRO A 24 3.08 15.96 8.27
C PRO A 24 3.93 17.20 7.98
N MET A 25 3.26 18.32 7.74
CA MET A 25 3.88 19.61 7.50
C MET A 25 3.08 20.69 8.22
N THR A 26 3.73 21.74 8.68
CA THR A 26 3.05 22.97 9.12
C THR A 26 3.04 23.94 7.96
N ASP A 27 1.86 24.43 7.59
CA ASP A 27 1.72 25.46 6.56
C ASP A 27 2.40 26.76 7.03
N PRO A 28 3.43 27.27 6.32
CA PRO A 28 4.13 28.49 6.72
C PRO A 28 3.24 29.74 6.74
N ALA A 29 2.19 29.78 5.91
CA ALA A 29 1.31 30.94 5.79
C ALA A 29 0.22 30.95 6.86
N SER A 30 -0.38 29.79 7.13
CA SER A 30 -1.52 29.68 8.06
C SER A 30 -1.16 29.15 9.45
N GLY A 31 0.03 28.57 9.62
CA GLY A 31 0.46 27.91 10.85
C GLY A 31 -0.29 26.63 11.18
N LYS A 32 -1.19 26.16 10.29
CA LYS A 32 -2.04 25.00 10.54
C LYS A 32 -1.36 23.70 10.09
N PRO A 33 -1.72 22.55 10.69
CA PRO A 33 -1.28 21.24 10.21
C PRO A 33 -1.79 20.99 8.78
N LYS A 34 -0.88 20.56 7.92
CA LYS A 34 -1.13 20.11 6.55
C LYS A 34 -0.44 18.75 6.35
N LYS A 35 -0.88 18.01 5.33
CA LYS A 35 -0.18 16.82 4.86
C LYS A 35 0.48 17.13 3.52
N THR A 36 1.69 16.62 3.36
CA THR A 36 2.39 16.52 2.07
C THR A 36 2.84 15.08 1.86
N GLN A 37 3.58 14.83 0.80
CA GLN A 37 4.20 13.54 0.50
C GLN A 37 5.72 13.60 0.70
N ALA A 38 6.34 12.45 0.96
CA ALA A 38 7.78 12.29 1.01
C ALA A 38 8.21 10.96 0.38
N VAL A 39 9.31 10.97 -0.35
CA VAL A 39 9.98 9.76 -0.82
C VAL A 39 10.96 9.31 0.25
N ILE A 40 10.94 8.02 0.58
CA ILE A 40 11.82 7.44 1.61
C ILE A 40 13.01 6.79 0.92
N LEU A 41 14.16 7.46 0.99
CA LEU A 41 15.41 6.95 0.44
C LEU A 41 15.95 5.76 1.25
N GLY A 42 17.03 5.15 0.77
CA GLY A 42 17.54 3.90 1.31
C GLY A 42 16.63 2.74 0.91
N LEU A 43 16.29 1.86 1.86
CA LEU A 43 15.45 0.69 1.60
C LEU A 43 13.95 0.95 1.79
N GLY A 44 13.55 2.12 2.32
CA GLY A 44 12.17 2.34 2.74
C GLY A 44 11.14 2.28 1.62
N SER A 45 11.50 2.70 0.41
CA SER A 45 10.66 2.58 -0.79
C SER A 45 10.83 1.24 -1.53
N MET A 46 11.57 0.28 -0.98
CA MET A 46 11.77 -1.06 -1.57
C MET A 46 10.93 -2.15 -0.89
N PHE A 47 10.37 -1.89 0.30
CA PHE A 47 9.50 -2.85 0.97
C PHE A 47 8.16 -2.94 0.26
N ASN A 48 7.72 -4.14 -0.07
CA ASN A 48 6.41 -4.38 -0.65
C ASN A 48 5.29 -4.29 0.39
N HIS A 49 4.06 -4.23 -0.11
CA HIS A 49 2.86 -4.29 0.69
C HIS A 49 2.41 -5.72 0.96
N SER A 50 2.01 -5.99 2.20
CA SER A 50 1.10 -7.09 2.51
C SER A 50 0.22 -6.70 3.70
N THR A 51 -1.08 -7.01 3.64
CA THR A 51 -2.01 -6.95 4.78
C THR A 51 -2.00 -8.24 5.59
N GLU A 52 -1.80 -9.40 4.96
CA GLU A 52 -1.84 -10.71 5.61
C GLU A 52 -0.49 -11.07 6.28
N ASP A 53 0.62 -10.90 5.55
CA ASP A 53 1.96 -11.34 5.95
C ASP A 53 2.88 -10.19 6.41
N GLN A 54 2.30 -9.07 6.85
CA GLN A 54 3.09 -7.93 7.37
C GLN A 54 4.02 -8.36 8.51
N ASN A 55 5.32 -8.15 8.34
CA ASN A 55 6.34 -8.48 9.33
C ASN A 55 7.26 -7.30 9.69
N VAL A 56 7.11 -6.15 9.01
CA VAL A 56 7.80 -4.90 9.33
C VAL A 56 6.79 -3.79 9.63
N GLY A 57 6.99 -3.12 10.76
CA GLY A 57 6.31 -1.88 11.13
C GLY A 57 7.23 -0.69 10.91
N TRP A 58 6.65 0.50 10.79
CA TRP A 58 7.41 1.74 10.60
C TRP A 58 6.85 2.89 11.43
N LYS A 59 7.74 3.83 11.79
CA LYS A 59 7.37 5.09 12.44
C LYS A 59 8.17 6.24 11.86
N ARG A 60 7.61 7.45 11.92
CA ARG A 60 8.27 8.68 11.50
C ARG A 60 8.99 9.29 12.68
N ASP A 61 10.26 9.58 12.50
CA ASP A 61 11.04 10.47 13.34
C ASP A 61 11.07 11.84 12.64
N LEU A 62 10.15 12.71 13.03
CA LEU A 62 9.97 14.02 12.39
C LEU A 62 11.08 15.00 12.72
N GLU A 63 11.74 14.82 13.88
CA GLU A 63 12.84 15.68 14.32
C GLU A 63 14.07 15.47 13.42
N ASN A 64 14.37 14.20 13.11
CA ASN A 64 15.52 13.83 12.28
C ASN A 64 15.17 13.68 10.79
N GLY A 65 13.88 13.75 10.43
CA GLY A 65 13.43 13.57 9.04
C GLY A 65 13.58 12.14 8.54
N LEU A 66 13.38 11.14 9.40
CA LEU A 66 13.63 9.73 9.10
C LEU A 66 12.35 8.88 9.21
N VAL A 67 12.37 7.74 8.53
CA VAL A 67 11.46 6.62 8.81
C VAL A 67 12.26 5.47 9.39
N VAL A 68 11.81 4.99 10.53
CA VAL A 68 12.43 3.87 11.24
C VAL A 68 11.57 2.63 11.05
N TYR A 69 12.14 1.63 10.39
CA TYR A 69 11.54 0.32 10.18
C TYR A 69 11.99 -0.66 11.26
N ARG A 70 11.07 -1.49 11.76
CA ARG A 70 11.35 -2.49 12.79
C ARG A 70 10.57 -3.76 12.51
N ALA A 71 11.22 -4.91 12.65
CA ALA A 71 10.55 -6.21 12.62
C ALA A 71 9.50 -6.28 13.74
N LEU A 72 8.30 -6.75 13.40
CA LEU A 72 7.17 -6.94 14.33
C LEU A 72 7.24 -8.29 15.04
N ARG A 73 7.96 -9.24 14.45
CA ARG A 73 8.17 -10.61 14.91
C ARG A 73 9.52 -11.11 14.39
N ASP A 74 9.93 -12.30 14.83
CA ASP A 74 11.08 -12.98 14.25
C ASP A 74 10.82 -13.23 12.74
N VAL A 75 11.85 -12.99 11.95
CA VAL A 75 11.83 -13.12 10.48
C VAL A 75 12.74 -14.28 10.11
N LYS A 76 12.24 -15.21 9.30
CA LYS A 76 13.02 -16.38 8.87
C LYS A 76 13.93 -16.03 7.68
N GLU A 77 15.00 -16.79 7.51
CA GLU A 77 15.82 -16.69 6.30
C GLU A 77 14.97 -16.96 5.05
N GLY A 78 15.09 -16.09 4.05
CA GLY A 78 14.32 -16.16 2.81
C GLY A 78 12.90 -15.58 2.87
N GLU A 79 12.43 -15.15 4.04
CA GLU A 79 11.14 -14.47 4.17
C GLU A 79 11.21 -13.03 3.63
N GLU A 80 10.23 -12.64 2.82
CA GLU A 80 10.14 -11.27 2.30
C GLU A 80 9.75 -10.30 3.42
N LEU A 81 10.35 -9.10 3.42
CA LEU A 81 10.00 -8.05 4.36
C LEU A 81 8.88 -7.18 3.78
N CYS A 82 7.70 -7.27 4.37
CA CYS A 82 6.51 -6.53 3.94
C CYS A 82 6.02 -5.55 5.00
N ILE A 83 5.56 -4.40 4.53
CA ILE A 83 4.91 -3.36 5.34
C ILE A 83 3.43 -3.22 4.97
N SER A 84 2.64 -2.59 5.84
CA SER A 84 1.32 -2.10 5.44
C SER A 84 1.45 -0.72 4.79
N TYR A 85 0.91 -0.57 3.57
CA TYR A 85 0.73 0.72 2.89
C TYR A 85 -0.54 1.43 3.37
N GLY A 86 -1.43 0.72 4.06
CA GLY A 86 -2.75 1.19 4.48
C GLY A 86 -3.80 1.11 3.37
N ASP A 87 -4.97 1.66 3.65
CA ASP A 87 -6.19 1.42 2.86
C ASP A 87 -6.22 2.11 1.48
N HIS A 88 -5.22 2.93 1.14
CA HIS A 88 -5.19 3.70 -0.09
C HIS A 88 -4.11 3.20 -1.04
N LEU A 89 -4.35 2.05 -1.64
CA LEU A 89 -3.49 1.48 -2.67
C LEU A 89 -3.81 2.09 -4.03
N THR A 90 -2.76 2.37 -4.80
CA THR A 90 -2.86 2.83 -6.20
C THR A 90 -2.81 1.65 -7.19
N PHE A 91 -2.89 0.42 -6.69
CA PHE A 91 -2.78 -0.84 -7.44
C PHE A 91 -3.69 -1.90 -6.81
N VAL A 92 -3.88 -3.02 -7.52
CA VAL A 92 -4.67 -4.15 -7.02
C VAL A 92 -3.92 -4.83 -5.88
N ASP A 93 -4.56 -4.95 -4.73
CA ASP A 93 -3.98 -5.61 -3.56
C ASP A 93 -3.76 -7.10 -3.85
N ALA A 94 -2.54 -7.57 -3.59
CA ALA A 94 -2.18 -8.98 -3.74
C ALA A 94 -2.90 -9.86 -2.71
N ASP A 95 -3.26 -9.28 -1.56
CA ASP A 95 -3.94 -9.95 -0.47
C ASP A 95 -5.47 -9.78 -0.53
N ALA A 96 -5.99 -9.09 -1.55
CA ALA A 96 -7.43 -8.99 -1.73
C ALA A 96 -8.05 -10.38 -1.88
N PRO A 97 -9.19 -10.65 -1.23
CA PRO A 97 -9.87 -11.94 -1.36
C PRO A 97 -10.16 -12.20 -2.84
N SER A 98 -9.65 -13.31 -3.37
CA SER A 98 -9.93 -13.73 -4.74
C SER A 98 -11.45 -13.76 -4.92
N GLN A 99 -11.98 -12.99 -5.86
CA GLN A 99 -13.30 -13.30 -6.40
C GLN A 99 -13.16 -14.70 -6.98
N LYS A 100 -13.74 -15.71 -6.32
CA LYS A 100 -13.85 -17.04 -6.91
C LYS A 100 -14.50 -16.80 -8.27
N GLU A 101 -13.79 -17.08 -9.35
CA GLU A 101 -14.43 -17.24 -10.65
C GLU A 101 -15.57 -18.23 -10.40
N GLU A 102 -16.82 -17.80 -10.56
CA GLU A 102 -17.93 -18.74 -10.60
C GLU A 102 -17.58 -19.71 -11.74
N GLU A 103 -17.29 -20.97 -11.40
CA GLU A 103 -17.24 -22.05 -12.38
C GLU A 103 -18.53 -21.92 -13.19
N VAL A 104 -18.39 -21.53 -14.46
CA VAL A 104 -19.52 -21.53 -15.39
C VAL A 104 -19.93 -22.99 -15.51
N GLU A 105 -20.99 -23.36 -14.78
CA GLU A 105 -21.54 -24.71 -14.78
C GLU A 105 -21.79 -25.10 -16.23
N ALA A 106 -21.18 -26.21 -16.68
CA ALA A 106 -21.24 -26.61 -18.08
C ALA A 106 -22.71 -26.78 -18.50
N PRO A 107 -23.11 -26.41 -19.73
CA PRO A 107 -24.52 -26.46 -20.16
C PRO A 107 -25.17 -27.84 -19.98
N GLU A 108 -24.38 -28.91 -20.08
CA GLU A 108 -24.77 -30.29 -19.77
C GLU A 108 -25.30 -30.51 -18.33
N ASP A 109 -24.80 -29.78 -17.33
CA ASP A 109 -25.21 -29.90 -15.92
C ASP A 109 -26.52 -29.14 -15.62
N LEU A 110 -26.94 -28.22 -16.49
CA LEU A 110 -28.23 -27.53 -16.37
C LEU A 110 -29.39 -28.37 -16.92
N LEU A 111 -29.16 -29.18 -17.96
CA LEU A 111 -30.19 -30.02 -18.57
C LEU A 111 -30.66 -31.16 -17.67
N THR A 112 -29.75 -31.73 -16.87
CA THR A 112 -30.08 -32.81 -15.92
C THR A 112 -30.97 -32.35 -14.77
N LYS A 113 -31.04 -31.05 -14.48
CA LYS A 113 -31.90 -30.48 -13.41
C LYS A 113 -33.35 -30.27 -13.85
N PHE A 114 -33.65 -30.27 -15.15
CA PHE A 114 -35.01 -30.03 -15.66
C PHE A 114 -35.80 -31.31 -15.99
N GLU A 115 -35.17 -32.49 -16.01
CA GLU A 115 -35.83 -33.74 -16.40
C GLU A 115 -36.51 -34.52 -15.27
N ILE A 116 -36.71 -33.93 -14.08
CA ILE A 116 -37.51 -34.57 -13.02
C ILE A 116 -38.59 -33.59 -12.53
N ALA A 117 -39.75 -33.64 -13.16
CA ALA A 117 -41.05 -33.23 -12.63
C ALA A 117 -42.15 -34.16 -13.17
#